data_AF-A0A5C5VTT5-F1
#
_entry.id   AF-A0A5C5VTT5-F1
#
_cell.length_a   1.000
_cell.length_b   1.000
_cell.length_c   1.000
_cell.angle_alpha   90.00
_cell.angle_beta   90.00
_cell.angle_gamma   90.00
#
_symmetry.space_group_name_H-M   'P 1'
#
loop_
_entity.id
_entity.type
_entity.pdbx_description
1 polymer ?
#
loop_
_entity_poly.entity_id
_entity_poly.type
_entity_poly.pdbx_seq_one_letter_code
_entity_poly.pdbx_strand_id
1 'polypeptide(L)'
;MTILQATVLAPRYVLIDDNARPKGPLCRDYAGKACVAVYGFTDRSAYEAFRLGAEALSRPYPLVAGYLGRVFDQAQFSLIVTNPVGPDEPFLNAVDAEGVPSGAAEESPPATQRYCLSRVTGTNEYEVARSSSHDAG
;
A
#
# COMPACT_ATOMS: atom_id res chain seq x y z
N MET A 1 26.61 -1.26 -1.19
CA MET A 1 25.53 -2.17 -0.76
C MET A 1 24.51 -2.24 -1.87
N THR A 2 24.37 -3.40 -2.49
CA THR A 2 23.39 -3.68 -3.56
C THR A 2 22.02 -3.86 -2.94
N ILE A 3 20.99 -3.17 -3.43
CA ILE A 3 19.60 -3.48 -3.07
C ILE A 3 18.85 -3.71 -4.38
N LEU A 4 18.37 -4.94 -4.55
CA LEU A 4 17.55 -5.39 -5.68
C LEU A 4 16.19 -4.68 -5.61
N GLN A 5 15.64 -4.27 -6.76
CA GLN A 5 14.19 -4.01 -6.83
C GLN A 5 13.48 -5.26 -6.31
N ALA A 6 12.73 -5.12 -5.22
CA ALA A 6 11.98 -6.22 -4.66
C ALA A 6 10.71 -6.42 -5.49
N THR A 7 10.62 -7.54 -6.19
CA THR A 7 9.35 -8.01 -6.72
C THR A 7 8.51 -8.46 -5.54
N VAL A 8 7.38 -7.82 -5.32
CA VAL A 8 6.43 -8.17 -4.27
C VAL A 8 5.23 -8.85 -4.89
N LEU A 9 4.63 -9.81 -4.18
CA LEU A 9 3.35 -10.37 -4.62
C LEU A 9 2.32 -9.23 -4.69
N ALA A 10 1.52 -9.22 -5.75
CA ALA A 10 0.47 -8.22 -5.89
C ALA A 10 -0.54 -8.35 -4.75
N PRO A 11 -0.92 -7.24 -4.09
CA PRO A 11 -2.02 -7.25 -3.15
C PRO A 11 -3.31 -7.77 -3.80
N ARG A 12 -4.02 -8.66 -3.11
CA ARG A 12 -5.32 -9.22 -3.53
C ARG A 12 -6.48 -8.66 -2.70
N TYR A 13 -6.16 -8.06 -1.56
CA TYR A 13 -7.11 -7.46 -0.64
C TYR A 13 -6.66 -6.05 -0.27
N VAL A 14 -7.61 -5.19 0.05
CA VAL A 14 -7.36 -3.89 0.67
C VAL A 14 -8.07 -3.79 2.01
N LEU A 15 -7.54 -2.98 2.91
CA LEU A 15 -8.18 -2.71 4.19
C LEU A 15 -9.29 -1.68 3.99
N ILE A 16 -10.48 -2.00 4.51
CA ILE A 16 -11.62 -1.08 4.56
C ILE A 16 -12.14 -0.94 6.00
N ASP A 17 -12.79 0.19 6.28
CA ASP A 17 -13.60 0.38 7.49
C ASP A 17 -15.02 -0.20 7.35
N ASP A 18 -15.82 -0.10 8.42
CA ASP A 18 -17.21 -0.59 8.45
C ASP A 18 -18.14 0.14 7.46
N ASN A 19 -17.74 1.31 6.95
CA ASN A 19 -18.47 2.06 5.92
C ASN A 19 -17.96 1.77 4.51
N ALA A 20 -17.16 0.70 4.35
CA ALA A 20 -16.50 0.33 3.09
C ALA A 20 -15.62 1.45 2.51
N ARG A 21 -15.00 2.26 3.38
CA ARG A 21 -13.99 3.25 2.98
C ARG A 21 -12.60 2.65 3.10
N PRO A 22 -11.71 2.89 2.12
CA PRO A 22 -10.34 2.39 2.17
C PRO A 22 -9.59 2.97 3.37
N LYS A 23 -8.76 2.15 4.00
CA LYS A 23 -7.95 2.51 5.16
C LYS A 23 -6.48 2.41 4.81
N GLY A 24 -5.72 3.43 5.19
CA GLY A 24 -4.28 3.49 5.01
C GLY A 24 -3.66 4.60 5.85
N PRO A 25 -2.33 4.75 5.77
CA PRO A 25 -1.62 5.79 6.50
C PRO A 25 -1.88 7.17 5.88
N LEU A 26 -1.78 8.22 6.69
CA LEU A 26 -1.66 9.57 6.17
C LEU A 26 -0.28 9.72 5.53
N CYS A 27 -0.21 10.21 4.30
CA CYS A 27 1.05 10.32 3.58
C CYS A 27 1.19 11.63 2.82
N ARG A 28 2.45 12.04 2.61
CA ARG A 28 2.83 13.14 1.72
C ARG A 28 3.75 12.67 0.62
N ASP A 29 3.52 13.17 -0.59
CA ASP A 29 4.39 12.93 -1.75
C ASP A 29 5.72 13.71 -1.63
N TYR A 30 6.58 13.55 -2.63
CA TYR A 30 7.89 14.21 -2.72
C TYR A 30 7.81 15.75 -2.88
N ALA A 31 6.63 16.30 -3.18
CA ALA A 31 6.37 17.73 -3.22
C ALA A 31 5.68 18.24 -1.93
N GLY A 32 5.54 17.39 -0.91
CA GLY A 32 4.89 17.70 0.36
C GLY A 32 3.36 17.74 0.28
N LYS A 33 2.76 17.33 -0.84
CA LYS A 33 1.31 17.29 -1.04
C LYS A 33 0.73 16.01 -0.44
N ALA A 34 -0.52 16.07 0.01
CA ALA A 34 -1.20 14.88 0.50
C ALA A 34 -1.30 13.80 -0.59
N CYS A 35 -1.01 12.55 -0.22
CA CYS A 35 -1.26 11.39 -1.07
C CYS A 35 -2.31 10.45 -0.48
N VAL A 36 -2.85 9.58 -1.31
CA VAL A 36 -3.77 8.53 -0.89
C VAL A 36 -3.01 7.21 -0.87
N ALA A 37 -2.79 6.67 0.32
CA ALA A 37 -2.26 5.33 0.52
C ALA A 37 -3.33 4.42 1.13
N VAL A 38 -3.39 3.16 0.68
CA VAL A 38 -4.31 2.14 1.22
C VAL A 38 -3.51 0.91 1.62
N TYR A 39 -3.82 0.31 2.76
CA TYR A 39 -3.21 -0.96 3.15
C TYR A 39 -3.72 -2.09 2.26
N GLY A 40 -2.81 -2.85 1.68
CA GLY A 40 -3.06 -3.99 0.82
C GLY A 40 -2.39 -5.26 1.31
N PHE A 41 -3.05 -6.39 1.09
CA PHE A 41 -2.61 -7.71 1.55
C PHE A 41 -2.64 -8.72 0.41
N THR A 42 -1.60 -9.55 0.33
CA THR A 42 -1.48 -10.61 -0.69
C THR A 42 -2.46 -11.74 -0.45
N ASP A 43 -2.74 -12.02 0.82
CA ASP A 43 -3.60 -13.12 1.26
C ASP A 43 -4.21 -12.82 2.63
N ARG A 44 -5.07 -13.75 3.08
CA ARG A 44 -5.72 -13.65 4.39
C ARG A 44 -4.73 -13.72 5.55
N SER A 45 -3.66 -14.49 5.45
CA SER A 45 -2.67 -14.65 6.52
C SER A 45 -1.92 -13.34 6.77
N ALA A 46 -1.56 -12.62 5.71
CA ALA A 46 -0.97 -11.29 5.79
C ALA A 46 -1.91 -10.28 6.48
N TYR A 47 -3.21 -10.33 6.15
CA TYR A 47 -4.21 -9.52 6.84
C TYR A 47 -4.36 -9.88 8.33
N GLU A 48 -4.41 -11.17 8.68
CA GLU A 48 -4.54 -11.59 10.08
C GLU A 48 -3.33 -11.17 10.92
N ALA A 49 -2.12 -11.20 10.33
CA ALA A 49 -0.91 -10.69 10.97
C ALA A 49 -1.02 -9.20 11.31
N PHE A 50 -1.49 -8.39 10.35
CA PHE A 50 -1.77 -6.96 10.56
C PHE A 50 -2.85 -6.72 11.62
N ARG A 51 -3.93 -7.50 11.59
CA ARG A 51 -5.07 -7.36 12.50
C ARG A 51 -4.68 -7.53 13.96
N LEU A 52 -3.69 -8.36 14.27
CA LEU A 52 -3.21 -8.54 15.65
C LEU A 52 -2.62 -7.25 16.24
N GLY A 53 -2.16 -6.31 15.40
CA GLY A 53 -1.66 -5.00 15.79
C GLY A 53 -2.61 -3.83 15.51
N ALA A 54 -3.83 -4.08 14.99
CA ALA A 54 -4.77 -3.05 14.56
C ALA A 54 -6.12 -3.13 15.30
N GLU A 55 -6.84 -2.00 15.38
CA GLU A 55 -8.17 -1.96 16.02
C GLU A 55 -9.22 -2.84 15.29
N ALA A 56 -10.17 -3.34 16.08
CA ALA A 56 -11.07 -4.46 15.79
C ALA A 56 -12.09 -4.29 14.64
N LEU A 57 -12.10 -3.16 13.91
CA LEU A 57 -13.15 -2.82 12.94
C LEU A 57 -12.69 -2.80 11.47
N SER A 58 -11.46 -3.23 11.19
CA SER A 58 -10.95 -3.24 9.81
C SER A 58 -11.13 -4.60 9.16
N ARG A 59 -11.64 -4.67 7.93
CA ARG A 59 -11.88 -5.94 7.22
C ARG A 59 -11.10 -5.99 5.90
N PRO A 60 -10.65 -7.18 5.45
CA PRO A 60 -10.03 -7.30 4.14
C PRO A 60 -11.15 -7.32 3.09
N TYR A 61 -11.02 -6.48 2.06
CA TYR A 61 -11.94 -6.43 0.94
C TYR A 61 -11.23 -6.86 -0.35
N PRO A 62 -11.81 -7.75 -1.17
CA PRO A 62 -11.20 -8.16 -2.43
C PRO A 62 -10.86 -6.96 -3.32
N LEU A 63 -9.65 -6.96 -3.86
CA LEU A 63 -9.17 -5.92 -4.75
C LEU A 63 -9.83 -6.08 -6.11
N VAL A 64 -10.95 -5.38 -6.30
CA VAL A 64 -11.69 -5.33 -7.56
C VAL A 64 -11.40 -4.01 -8.28
N ALA A 65 -11.11 -4.10 -9.59
CA ALA A 65 -10.68 -2.97 -10.43
C ALA A 65 -11.55 -1.72 -10.27
N GLY A 66 -12.88 -1.91 -10.26
CA GLY A 66 -13.84 -0.81 -10.15
C GLY A 66 -13.89 -0.14 -8.78
N TYR A 67 -13.47 -0.82 -7.71
CA TYR A 67 -13.44 -0.24 -6.36
C TYR A 67 -12.24 0.68 -6.18
N LEU A 68 -11.05 0.21 -6.57
CA LEU A 68 -9.84 1.04 -6.53
C LEU A 68 -9.94 2.25 -7.45
N GLY A 69 -10.52 2.08 -8.64
CA GLY A 69 -10.75 3.20 -9.56
C GLY A 69 -11.51 4.34 -8.91
N ARG A 70 -12.59 4.06 -8.17
CA ARG A 70 -13.37 5.10 -7.45
C ARG A 70 -12.62 5.72 -6.27
N VAL A 71 -11.80 4.92 -5.58
CA VAL A 71 -10.99 5.39 -4.45
C VAL A 71 -9.88 6.34 -4.91
N PHE A 72 -9.28 6.05 -6.06
CA PHE A 72 -8.13 6.78 -6.57
C PHE A 72 -8.48 7.85 -7.61
N ASP A 73 -9.74 7.92 -8.08
CA ASP A 73 -10.19 8.85 -9.14
C ASP A 73 -9.92 10.33 -8.84
N GLN A 74 -9.80 10.69 -7.55
CA GLN A 74 -9.57 12.06 -7.09
C GLN A 74 -8.16 12.29 -6.54
N ALA A 75 -7.33 11.26 -6.50
CA ALA A 75 -6.01 11.31 -5.90
C ALA A 75 -4.95 11.63 -6.96
N GLN A 76 -4.14 12.66 -6.71
CA GLN A 76 -2.99 12.98 -7.58
C GLN A 76 -1.87 11.95 -7.47
N PHE A 77 -1.84 11.20 -6.36
CA PHE A 77 -0.82 10.20 -6.09
C PHE A 77 -1.39 9.08 -5.21
N SER A 78 -1.39 7.87 -5.74
CA SER A 78 -2.17 6.73 -5.24
C SER A 78 -1.28 5.52 -5.04
N LEU A 79 -1.18 5.08 -3.78
CA LEU A 79 -0.28 4.01 -3.37
C LEU A 79 -1.05 2.87 -2.69
N ILE A 80 -0.55 1.65 -2.88
CA ILE A 80 -0.97 0.49 -2.10
C ILE A 80 0.22 0.04 -1.25
N VAL A 81 0.08 0.14 0.08
CA VAL A 81 1.05 -0.35 1.05
C VAL A 81 0.95 -1.88 1.10
N THR A 82 2.04 -2.59 0.88
CA THR A 82 2.02 -4.04 0.68
C THR A 82 2.41 -4.78 1.96
N ASN A 83 1.50 -5.63 2.46
CA ASN A 83 1.71 -6.53 3.60
C ASN A 83 2.35 -5.84 4.84
N PRO A 84 1.77 -4.72 5.32
CA PRO A 84 2.21 -4.16 6.59
C PRO A 84 2.00 -5.19 7.72
N VAL A 85 2.97 -5.28 8.63
CA VAL A 85 2.87 -5.97 9.92
C VAL A 85 1.98 -5.19 10.89
N GLY A 86 1.89 -3.87 10.78
CA GLY A 86 1.04 -3.05 11.64
C GLY A 86 0.87 -1.60 11.19
N PRO A 87 -0.10 -0.87 11.75
CA PRO A 87 -0.40 0.51 11.34
C PRO A 87 0.67 1.52 11.78
N ASP A 88 1.53 1.14 12.73
CA ASP A 88 2.52 2.02 13.36
C ASP A 88 3.96 1.75 12.92
N GLU A 89 4.16 0.90 11.91
CA GLU A 89 5.50 0.55 11.44
C GLU A 89 6.30 1.80 11.02
N PRO A 90 7.59 1.87 11.38
CA PRO A 90 8.42 3.03 11.02
C PRO A 90 8.66 3.15 9.51
N PHE A 91 8.59 2.04 8.79
CA PHE A 91 8.78 1.95 7.34
C PHE A 91 7.70 1.07 6.73
N LEU A 92 7.11 1.53 5.63
CA LEU A 92 6.07 0.82 4.90
C LEU A 92 6.46 0.70 3.43
N ASN A 93 6.39 -0.51 2.89
CA ASN A 93 6.64 -0.76 1.47
C ASN A 93 5.37 -0.48 0.66
N ALA A 94 5.49 0.17 -0.49
CA ALA A 94 4.34 0.47 -1.34
C ALA A 94 4.62 0.35 -2.83
N VAL A 95 3.55 0.13 -3.57
CA VAL A 95 3.48 0.03 -5.03
C VAL A 95 2.53 1.09 -5.59
N ASP A 96 2.71 1.47 -6.86
CA ASP A 96 1.74 2.29 -7.58
C ASP A 96 0.41 1.55 -7.68
N ALA A 97 -0.70 2.23 -7.35
CA ALA A 97 -2.02 1.65 -7.52
C ALA A 97 -2.30 1.22 -8.97
N GLU A 98 -1.80 1.98 -9.95
CA GLU A 98 -1.93 1.68 -11.39
C GLU A 98 -1.19 0.41 -11.81
N GLY A 99 -0.12 0.07 -11.09
CA GLY A 99 0.72 -1.11 -11.36
C GLY A 99 0.21 -2.39 -10.70
N VAL A 100 -0.86 -2.32 -9.88
CA VAL A 100 -1.44 -3.50 -9.24
C VAL A 100 -2.46 -4.13 -10.18
N PRO A 101 -2.21 -5.36 -10.67
CA PRO A 101 -3.19 -6.08 -11.47
C PRO A 101 -4.47 -6.24 -10.66
N SER A 102 -5.59 -5.85 -11.25
CA SER A 102 -6.90 -5.93 -10.62
C SER A 102 -7.69 -7.10 -11.19
N GLY A 103 -8.19 -7.97 -10.33
CA GLY A 103 -8.93 -9.17 -10.73
C GLY A 103 -8.71 -10.34 -9.78
N ALA A 104 -9.70 -11.21 -9.68
CA ALA A 104 -9.66 -12.41 -8.84
C ALA A 104 -8.82 -13.56 -9.44
N ALA A 105 -7.84 -13.25 -10.30
CA ALA A 105 -6.97 -14.28 -10.86
C ALA A 105 -6.12 -14.88 -9.73
N GLU A 106 -6.01 -16.22 -9.70
CA GLU A 106 -5.15 -16.93 -8.75
C GLU A 106 -3.67 -16.56 -8.92
N GLU A 107 -3.30 -16.14 -10.13
CA GLU A 107 -1.95 -15.72 -10.52
C GLU A 107 -1.99 -14.26 -10.97
N SER A 108 -1.92 -13.34 -10.01
CA SER A 108 -1.66 -11.94 -10.32
C SER A 108 -0.16 -11.75 -10.56
N PRO A 109 0.27 -11.13 -11.67
CA PRO A 109 1.68 -10.87 -11.90
C PRO A 109 2.25 -10.07 -10.71
N PRO A 110 3.50 -10.33 -10.30
CA PRO A 110 4.08 -9.66 -9.15
C PRO A 110 4.18 -8.15 -9.42
N ALA A 111 3.92 -7.36 -8.38
CA ALA A 111 4.03 -5.91 -8.44
C ALA A 111 5.48 -5.48 -8.15
N THR A 112 5.92 -4.40 -8.78
CA THR A 112 7.24 -3.82 -8.49
C THR A 112 7.12 -2.89 -7.30
N GLN A 113 7.83 -3.18 -6.22
CA GLN A 113 7.95 -2.21 -5.13
C GLN A 113 8.69 -0.97 -5.62
N ARG A 114 8.02 0.18 -5.54
CA ARG A 114 8.53 1.45 -6.06
C ARG A 114 8.67 2.53 -4.99
N TYR A 115 8.07 2.32 -3.82
CA TYR A 115 8.03 3.32 -2.77
C TYR A 115 8.34 2.73 -1.41
N CYS A 116 8.95 3.57 -0.58
CA CYS A 116 9.11 3.38 0.85
C CYS A 116 8.50 4.60 1.54
N LEU A 117 7.58 4.36 2.46
CA LEU A 117 6.97 5.38 3.30
C LEU A 117 7.69 5.35 4.65
N SER A 118 8.31 6.45 5.04
CA SER A 118 8.95 6.60 6.36
C SER A 118 8.10 7.46 7.27
N ARG A 119 7.81 6.98 8.48
CA ARG A 119 7.00 7.72 9.44
C ARG A 119 7.75 8.97 9.91
N VAL A 120 7.08 10.11 9.88
CA VAL A 120 7.63 11.39 10.37
C VAL A 120 7.57 11.40 11.89
N THR A 121 8.73 11.65 12.51
CA THR A 121 8.88 11.61 13.98
C THR A 121 7.95 12.59 14.67
N GLY A 122 7.22 12.11 15.69
CA GLY A 122 6.25 12.93 16.43
C GLY A 122 4.90 13.14 15.74
N THR A 123 4.66 12.46 14.61
CA THR A 123 3.38 12.54 13.88
C THR A 123 2.86 11.15 13.50
N ASN A 124 1.64 11.12 12.96
CA ASN A 124 1.04 9.93 12.32
C ASN A 124 1.11 9.99 10.79
N GLU A 125 1.94 10.89 10.24
CA GLU A 125 2.14 11.05 8.80
C GLU A 125 3.39 10.30 8.32
N TYR A 126 3.36 9.89 7.06
CA TYR A 126 4.45 9.25 6.35
C TYR A 126 4.94 10.11 5.18
N GLU A 127 6.25 10.17 4.98
CA GLU A 127 6.86 10.74 3.78
C GLU A 127 7.16 9.65 2.76
N VAL A 128 6.76 9.88 1.51
CA VAL A 128 7.02 8.94 0.41
C VAL A 128 8.40 9.22 -0.19
N ALA A 129 9.27 8.22 -0.17
CA ALA A 129 10.46 8.15 -0.98
C ALA A 129 10.28 7.14 -2.12
N ARG A 130 10.80 7.46 -3.31
CA ARG A 130 10.99 6.44 -4.36
C ARG A 130 12.03 5.44 -3.86
N SER A 131 11.74 4.16 -3.98
CA SER A 131 12.74 3.09 -3.88
C SER A 131 13.69 3.27 -5.05
N SER A 132 14.84 3.91 -4.81
CA SER A 132 15.81 4.23 -5.86
C SER A 132 16.31 2.95 -6.54
N SER A 133 16.02 2.84 -7.84
CA SER A 133 16.80 2.04 -8.79
C SER A 133 17.61 3.04 -9.60
N HIS A 134 18.94 2.85 -9.60
CA HIS A 134 19.80 3.61 -10.50
C HIS A 134 19.90 2.79 -11.79
N ASP A 135 19.20 3.22 -12.84
CA ASP A 135 19.51 2.81 -14.22
C ASP A 135 20.93 3.29 -14.54
N ALA A 136 21.88 2.36 -14.67
CA ALA A 136 23.12 2.61 -15.39
C ALA A 136 22.89 2.14 -16.83
N GLY A 137 23.14 3.06 -17.78
CA GLY A 137 22.82 2.93 -19.20
C GLY A 137 23.72 1.99 -19.99
#